data_AF-A0A3B9XQI5-F1
#
_entry.id   AF-A0A3B9XQI5-F1
#
_cell.length_a   1.000
_cell.length_b   1.000
_cell.length_c   1.000
_cell.angle_alpha   90.00
_cell.angle_beta   90.00
_cell.angle_gamma   90.00
#
_symmetry.space_group_name_H-M   'P 1'
#
loop_
_entity.id
_entity.type
_entity.pdbx_description
1 polymer ?
#
loop_
_entity_poly.entity_id
_entity_poly.type
_entity_poly.pdbx_seq_one_letter_code
_entity_poly.pdbx_strand_id
1 'polypeptide(L)'
;EVMIGYSDSAKDGGFLAAAWVQYQAQEQLTALCAEYGVRLTLFHGRGGSTSRGGAPSHEAILSQPPGAVNGRIRITEQGEVIRAKFTPFGVAIRTLQRYV
;
A
#
# COMPACT_ATOMS: atom_id res chain seq x y z
N GLU A 1 -2.00 -14.20 0.30
CA GLU A 1 -2.22 -12.75 0.37
C GLU A 1 -2.04 -12.33 1.82
N VAL A 2 -1.44 -11.18 2.08
CA VAL A 2 -1.30 -10.60 3.44
C VAL A 2 -1.72 -9.14 3.40
N MET A 3 -2.60 -8.73 4.30
CA MET A 3 -3.07 -7.33 4.39
C MET A 3 -2.21 -6.51 5.35
N ILE A 4 -1.83 -5.30 4.94
CA ILE A 4 -1.09 -4.32 5.76
C ILE A 4 -2.05 -3.25 6.27
N GLY A 5 -2.19 -3.16 7.60
CA GLY A 5 -3.10 -2.26 8.29
C GLY A 5 -2.45 -0.96 8.78
N TYR A 6 -2.16 -0.02 7.88
CA TYR A 6 -1.48 1.25 8.23
C TYR A 6 -2.14 2.05 9.35
N SER A 7 -3.44 2.34 9.21
CA SER A 7 -4.15 3.20 10.17
C SER A 7 -4.26 2.57 11.56
N ASP A 8 -4.38 1.24 11.65
CA ASP A 8 -4.52 0.56 12.94
C ASP A 8 -3.16 0.46 13.65
N SER A 9 -2.09 0.12 12.94
CA SER A 9 -0.74 0.17 13.50
C SER A 9 -0.36 1.57 13.97
N ALA A 10 -0.74 2.62 13.23
CA ALA A 10 -0.44 4.00 13.61
C ALA A 10 -1.25 4.47 14.84
N LYS A 11 -2.45 3.92 15.09
CA LYS A 11 -3.22 4.20 16.32
C LYS A 11 -2.57 3.59 17.56
N ASP A 12 -1.88 2.46 17.38
CA ASP A 12 -1.24 1.72 18.46
C ASP A 12 0.16 2.26 18.80
N GLY A 13 1.07 2.27 17.82
CA GLY A 13 2.48 2.61 18.03
C GLY A 13 2.90 4.01 17.59
N GLY A 14 1.97 4.83 17.09
CA GLY A 14 2.28 6.09 16.42
C GLY A 14 2.81 5.90 14.99
N PHE A 15 2.78 6.97 14.19
CA PHE A 15 3.03 6.90 12.75
C PHE A 15 4.41 6.36 12.37
N LEU A 16 5.48 6.90 12.97
CA LEU A 16 6.86 6.56 12.58
C LEU A 16 7.20 5.11 12.91
N ALA A 17 6.88 4.65 14.13
CA ALA A 17 7.14 3.28 14.54
C ALA A 17 6.32 2.29 13.71
N ALA A 18 5.05 2.60 13.46
CA ALA A 18 4.19 1.78 12.61
C ALA A 18 4.74 1.65 11.19
N ALA A 19 5.16 2.76 10.57
CA ALA A 19 5.72 2.75 9.23
C ALA A 19 7.01 1.91 9.15
N TRP A 20 7.90 2.06 10.14
CA TRP A 20 9.15 1.30 10.20
C TRP A 20 8.90 -0.21 10.37
N VAL A 21 8.06 -0.60 11.32
CA VAL A 21 7.74 -2.01 11.57
C VAL A 21 7.05 -2.63 10.35
N GLN A 22 6.17 -1.89 9.68
CA GLN A 22 5.52 -2.35 8.45
C GLN A 22 6.50 -2.58 7.31
N TYR A 23 7.48 -1.70 7.16
CA TYR A 23 8.55 -1.87 6.17
C TYR A 23 9.34 -3.16 6.45
N GLN A 24 9.81 -3.36 7.69
CA GLN A 24 10.56 -4.56 8.07
C GLN A 24 9.72 -5.85 7.90
N ALA A 25 8.44 -5.81 8.27
CA ALA A 25 7.56 -6.97 8.12
C ALA A 25 7.37 -7.37 6.64
N GLN A 26 7.22 -6.39 5.75
CA GLN A 26 7.10 -6.66 4.30
C GLN A 26 8.39 -7.23 3.72
N GLU A 27 9.55 -6.75 4.15
CA GLU A 27 10.86 -7.28 3.75
C GLU A 27 11.00 -8.76 4.16
N GLN A 28 10.69 -9.08 5.42
CA GLN A 28 10.75 -10.44 5.95
C GLN A 28 9.74 -11.37 5.25
N LEU A 29 8.50 -10.91 5.04
CA LEU A 29 7.48 -11.69 4.33
C LEU A 29 7.87 -11.97 2.88
N THR A 30 8.49 -10.99 2.21
CA THR A 30 8.96 -11.13 0.83
C THR A 30 10.08 -12.17 0.75
N ALA A 31 11.08 -12.08 1.63
CA ALA A 31 12.17 -13.04 1.70
C ALA A 31 11.66 -14.47 2.00
N LEU A 32 10.77 -14.62 3.00
CA LEU A 32 10.20 -15.91 3.38
C LEU A 32 9.38 -16.51 2.23
N CYS A 33 8.52 -15.72 1.58
CA CYS A 33 7.73 -16.23 0.46
C CYS A 33 8.62 -16.64 -0.72
N ALA A 34 9.71 -15.92 -0.97
CA ALA A 34 10.69 -16.29 -1.99
C ALA A 34 11.38 -17.62 -1.67
N GLU A 35 11.81 -17.82 -0.42
CA GLU A 35 12.44 -19.07 0.05
C GLU A 35 11.54 -20.29 -0.18
N TYR A 36 10.25 -20.16 0.10
CA TYR A 36 9.28 -21.26 -0.02
C TYR A 36 8.60 -21.33 -1.40
N GLY A 37 9.00 -20.49 -2.37
CA GLY A 37 8.38 -20.44 -3.70
C GLY A 37 6.90 -20.02 -3.69
N VAL A 38 6.46 -19.33 -2.62
CA VAL A 38 5.08 -18.85 -2.47
C VAL A 38 4.96 -17.50 -3.15
N ARG A 39 3.94 -17.36 -4.01
CA ARG A 39 3.61 -16.08 -4.64
C ARG A 39 2.91 -15.15 -3.66
N LEU A 40 3.65 -14.21 -3.09
CA LEU A 40 3.12 -13.18 -2.20
C LEU A 40 2.29 -12.14 -2.99
N THR A 41 1.25 -11.63 -2.35
CA THR A 41 0.54 -10.41 -2.77
C THR A 41 0.27 -9.62 -1.51
N LEU A 42 0.82 -8.42 -1.44
CA LEU A 42 0.56 -7.48 -0.37
C LEU A 42 -0.70 -6.70 -0.69
N PHE A 43 -1.63 -6.73 0.25
CA PHE A 43 -2.86 -5.95 0.20
C PHE A 43 -2.72 -4.73 1.10
N HIS A 44 -2.55 -3.57 0.49
CA HIS A 44 -2.41 -2.31 1.18
C HIS A 44 -3.78 -1.78 1.60
N GLY A 45 -4.03 -1.88 2.90
CA GLY A 45 -5.15 -1.18 3.53
C GLY A 45 -4.94 0.34 3.52
N ARG A 46 -5.87 1.06 4.14
CA ARG A 46 -5.83 2.52 4.22
C ARG A 46 -4.58 3.03 4.96
N GLY A 47 -3.62 3.57 4.22
CA GLY A 47 -2.60 4.52 4.70
C GLY A 47 -3.29 5.76 5.29
N GLY A 48 -2.75 6.33 6.37
CA GLY A 48 -3.34 7.51 7.04
C GLY A 48 -3.80 8.58 6.05
N SER A 49 -4.81 9.36 6.40
CA SER A 49 -5.25 10.50 5.56
C SER A 49 -4.05 11.37 5.18
N THR A 50 -4.14 12.16 4.10
CA THR A 50 -3.14 13.21 3.80
C THR A 50 -2.87 14.11 5.02
N SER A 51 -3.85 14.24 5.93
CA SER A 51 -3.72 14.92 7.24
C SER A 51 -3.00 14.14 8.35
N ARG A 52 -2.62 12.87 8.12
CA ARG A 52 -1.92 11.97 9.06
C ARG A 52 -0.68 11.33 8.44
N GLY A 53 -0.08 11.97 7.42
CA GLY A 53 1.19 11.53 6.83
C GLY A 53 1.07 10.42 5.78
N GLY A 54 -0.11 10.15 5.22
CA GLY A 54 -0.21 9.23 4.09
C GLY A 54 0.38 9.82 2.82
N ALA A 55 1.41 9.17 2.27
CA ALA A 55 1.93 9.49 0.94
C ALA A 55 0.86 9.19 -0.13
N PRO A 56 0.86 9.92 -1.26
CA PRO A 56 0.05 9.57 -2.42
C PRO A 56 0.19 8.08 -2.76
N SER A 57 -0.92 7.43 -3.12
CA SER A 57 -0.97 5.97 -3.33
C SER A 57 0.16 5.46 -4.24
N HIS A 58 0.55 6.21 -5.26
CA HIS A 58 1.67 5.88 -6.15
C HIS A 58 3.04 5.87 -5.45
N GLU A 59 3.36 6.90 -4.68
CA GLU A 59 4.63 6.99 -3.95
C GLU A 59 4.73 5.90 -2.88
N ALA A 60 3.61 5.57 -2.22
CA ALA A 60 3.55 4.49 -1.24
C ALA A 60 3.82 3.10 -1.83
N ILE A 61 3.53 2.90 -3.12
CA ILE A 61 3.85 1.67 -3.86
C ILE A 61 5.33 1.64 -4.24
N LEU A 62 5.86 2.78 -4.72
CA LEU A 62 7.27 2.88 -5.11
C LEU A 62 8.22 2.78 -3.91
N SER A 63 7.77 3.16 -2.72
CA SER A 63 8.56 3.08 -1.48
C SER A 63 8.51 1.70 -0.81
N GLN A 64 7.89 0.70 -1.42
CA GLN A 64 7.81 -0.66 -0.88
C GLN A 64 9.19 -1.34 -0.89
N PRO A 65 9.46 -2.31 0.00
CA PRO A 65 10.69 -3.08 -0.05
C PRO A 65 10.90 -3.76 -1.42
N PRO A 66 12.17 -3.94 -1.86
CA PRO A 66 12.47 -4.66 -3.10
C PRO A 66 11.79 -6.04 -3.15
N GLY A 67 11.15 -6.36 -4.27
CA GLY A 67 10.46 -7.63 -4.46
C GLY A 67 9.06 -7.73 -3.81
N ALA A 68 8.64 -6.74 -3.02
CA ALA A 68 7.34 -6.77 -2.34
C ALA A 68 6.14 -6.66 -3.30
N VAL A 69 6.30 -5.95 -4.42
CA VAL A 69 5.26 -5.81 -5.45
C VAL A 69 5.28 -6.99 -6.43
N ASN A 70 6.46 -7.37 -6.95
CA ASN A 70 6.69 -8.50 -7.87
C ASN A 70 5.53 -8.79 -8.87
N GLY A 71 5.03 -7.75 -9.54
CA GLY A 71 3.95 -7.84 -10.53
C GLY A 71 2.52 -8.01 -9.97
N ARG A 72 2.32 -7.96 -8.65
CA ARG A 72 1.01 -8.12 -8.00
C ARG A 72 0.86 -7.18 -6.80
N ILE A 73 -0.07 -6.25 -6.90
CA ILE A 73 -0.45 -5.38 -5.79
C ILE A 73 -1.96 -5.31 -5.66
N ARG A 74 -2.43 -5.17 -4.42
CA ARG A 74 -3.82 -4.86 -4.13
C ARG A 74 -3.89 -3.66 -3.20
N ILE A 75 -4.77 -2.72 -3.50
CA ILE A 75 -4.86 -1.44 -2.77
C ILE A 75 -6.32 -1.16 -2.45
N THR A 76 -6.59 -0.67 -1.24
CA THR A 76 -7.89 -0.14 -0.86
C THR A 76 -8.04 1.30 -1.37
N GLU A 77 -9.02 1.54 -2.24
CA GLU A 77 -9.52 2.88 -2.51
C GLU A 77 -10.65 3.22 -1.54
N GLN A 78 -10.50 4.33 -0.81
CA GLN A 78 -11.53 4.73 0.14
C GLN A 78 -12.78 5.29 -0.57
N GLY A 79 -13.96 5.05 -0.01
CA GLY A 79 -15.23 5.49 -0.60
C GLY A 79 -15.27 7.00 -0.87
N GLU A 80 -14.70 7.81 0.02
CA GLU A 80 -14.67 9.27 -0.11
C GLU A 80 -13.82 9.77 -1.30
N VAL A 81 -12.85 8.99 -1.79
CA VAL A 81 -12.00 9.39 -2.92
C VAL A 81 -12.51 8.89 -4.27
N ILE A 82 -13.48 7.96 -4.28
CA ILE A 82 -13.96 7.31 -5.51
C ILE A 82 -14.45 8.34 -6.52
N ARG A 83 -15.30 9.29 -6.09
CA ARG A 83 -15.84 10.32 -6.98
C ARG A 83 -14.74 11.17 -7.61
N ALA A 84 -13.76 11.57 -6.82
CA ALA A 84 -12.66 12.41 -7.29
C ALA A 84 -11.73 11.65 -8.26
N LYS A 85 -11.49 10.37 -8.00
CA LYS A 85 -10.54 9.54 -8.76
C LYS A 85 -11.13 8.91 -10.03
N PHE A 86 -12.42 8.58 -10.04
CA PHE A 86 -13.01 7.73 -11.07
C PHE A 86 -14.24 8.31 -11.78
N THR A 87 -14.83 9.42 -11.33
CA THR A 87 -15.98 10.01 -12.04
C THR A 87 -15.59 10.75 -13.32
N PRO A 88 -14.63 11.71 -13.32
CA PRO A 88 -14.22 12.36 -14.55
C PRO A 88 -13.36 11.40 -15.39
N PHE A 89 -13.76 11.11 -16.62
CA PHE A 89 -13.09 10.11 -17.48
C PHE A 89 -11.57 10.34 -17.59
N GLY A 90 -11.13 11.58 -17.86
CA GLY A 90 -9.71 11.91 -17.96
C GLY A 90 -8.94 11.74 -16.65
N VAL A 91 -9.60 11.88 -15.50
CA VAL A 91 -8.98 11.63 -14.18
C VAL A 91 -8.91 10.13 -13.92
N ALA A 92 -9.95 9.36 -14.27
CA ALA A 92 -9.98 7.91 -14.12
C ALA A 92 -8.83 7.24 -14.88
N ILE A 93 -8.60 7.63 -16.14
CA ILE A 93 -7.47 7.13 -16.93
C ILE A 93 -6.13 7.42 -16.25
N ARG A 94 -5.92 8.65 -15.78
CA ARG A 94 -4.68 9.02 -15.07
C ARG A 94 -4.51 8.27 -13.75
N THR A 95 -5.60 8.00 -13.04
CA THR A 95 -5.56 7.19 -11.81
C THR A 95 -5.11 5.77 -12.12
N LEU A 96 -5.68 5.13 -13.14
CA LEU A 96 -5.30 3.78 -13.56
C LEU A 96 -3.85 3.73 -14.07
N GLN A 97 -3.41 4.73 -14.83
CA GLN A 97 -2.02 4.84 -15.31
C GLN A 97 -1.00 4.96 -14.20
N ARG A 98 -1.38 5.44 -13.01
CA ARG A 98 -0.47 5.48 -11.84
C ARG A 98 -0.35 4.13 -11.14
N TYR A 99 -1.16 3.14 -11.48
CA TYR A 99 -1.11 1.81 -10.88
C TYR A 99 -0.46 0.75 -11.78
N VAL A 100 -0.13 1.11 -13.02
CA VAL A 100 0.45 0.24 -14.06
C VAL A 100 1.82 0.79 -14.43
#